data_AF-A0A846NCQ4-F1
#
_entry.id   AF-A0A846NCQ4-F1
#
_cell.length_a   1.000
_cell.length_b   1.000
_cell.length_c   1.000
_cell.angle_alpha   90.00
_cell.angle_beta   90.00
_cell.angle_gamma   90.00
#
_symmetry.space_group_name_H-M   'P 1'
#
loop_
_entity.id
_entity.type
_entity.pdbx_description
1 polymer ?
#
loop_
_entity_poly.entity_id
_entity_poly.type
_entity_poly.pdbx_seq_one_letter_code
_entity_poly.pdbx_strand_id
1 'polypeptide(L)'
;MRVLVEKAEAVLSEHTLCTDCLGRMFAGLSGGLTNRDRGRALLTVLSMELYMEILDGGALNERLLKQLIRRYKMKELERIMLDRGLEMRGRDKQVERCEICRGIFEDLGSHTERIVREVGDYEFDTFLIGISVPTEVEEREDKIRTRHQLKFAENIRSELSREVGKHLKERLKKGFSLNPDLTIHFNPFTQKLRLIPRKIKMSGKVRLSDPEVQVFAHQCEHCSGKGCSHCNHLGKRGEESLEYIIGSEVLKEAEARRWRFGVKRPEEDIVTFTLIIIHPKKKTINLDEVRESAEKRGRGLFSIEEMTF
;
A
#
# COMPACT_ATOMS: atom_id res chain seq x y z
N MET A 1 -4.85 -34.75 -23.13
CA MET A 1 -3.69 -33.91 -22.77
C MET A 1 -3.65 -33.83 -21.22
N ARG A 2 -2.58 -33.36 -20.56
CA ARG A 2 -2.60 -33.28 -19.09
C ARG A 2 -3.51 -32.12 -18.68
N VAL A 3 -4.54 -32.38 -17.87
CA VAL A 3 -5.61 -31.44 -17.43
C VAL A 3 -5.14 -30.01 -17.10
N LEU A 4 -3.90 -29.85 -16.61
CA LEU A 4 -3.33 -28.53 -16.30
C LEU A 4 -3.09 -27.67 -17.55
N VAL A 5 -2.49 -28.24 -18.59
CA VAL A 5 -2.10 -27.50 -19.80
C VAL A 5 -3.34 -27.22 -20.64
N GLU A 6 -4.28 -28.16 -20.73
CA GLU A 6 -5.59 -27.95 -21.40
C GLU A 6 -6.31 -26.72 -20.82
N LYS A 7 -6.25 -26.54 -19.49
CA LYS A 7 -6.84 -25.38 -18.82
C LYS A 7 -6.08 -24.09 -19.10
N ALA A 8 -4.74 -24.14 -19.12
CA ALA A 8 -3.95 -22.97 -19.47
C ALA A 8 -4.20 -22.53 -20.92
N GLU A 9 -4.28 -23.50 -21.84
CA GLU A 9 -4.65 -23.28 -23.24
C GLU A 9 -6.04 -22.67 -23.38
N ALA A 10 -7.05 -23.22 -22.71
CA ALA A 10 -8.42 -22.71 -22.74
C ALA A 10 -8.50 -21.26 -22.22
N VAL A 11 -7.79 -20.96 -21.13
CA VAL A 11 -7.70 -19.60 -20.58
C VAL A 11 -7.08 -18.64 -21.60
N LEU A 12 -5.94 -18.99 -22.20
CA LEU A 12 -5.23 -18.11 -23.14
C LEU A 12 -5.92 -18.01 -24.51
N SER A 13 -6.69 -19.03 -24.89
CA SER A 13 -7.52 -19.01 -26.09
C SER A 13 -8.60 -17.94 -26.00
N GLU A 14 -9.17 -17.71 -24.81
CA GLU A 14 -10.24 -16.75 -24.59
C GLU A 14 -9.76 -15.41 -24.04
N HIS A 15 -8.67 -15.38 -23.27
CA HIS A 15 -8.26 -14.23 -22.48
C HIS A 15 -6.80 -13.83 -22.68
N THR A 16 -6.55 -12.53 -22.65
CA THR A 16 -5.19 -11.96 -22.66
C THR A 16 -4.69 -11.77 -21.22
N LEU A 17 -3.78 -12.64 -20.75
CA LEU A 17 -3.20 -12.56 -19.40
C LEU A 17 -1.69 -12.27 -19.43
N CYS A 18 -1.13 -11.57 -18.43
CA CYS A 18 0.34 -11.54 -18.25
C CYS A 18 0.81 -12.86 -17.64
N THR A 19 2.11 -13.12 -17.72
CA THR A 19 2.74 -14.30 -17.13
C THR A 19 2.40 -14.45 -15.65
N ASP A 20 2.44 -13.36 -14.86
CA ASP A 20 2.09 -13.38 -13.44
C ASP A 20 0.61 -13.73 -13.23
N CYS A 21 -0.31 -13.13 -14.00
CA CYS A 21 -1.75 -13.41 -13.88
C CYS A 21 -2.09 -14.83 -14.33
N LEU A 22 -1.45 -15.34 -15.38
CA LEU A 22 -1.59 -16.73 -15.81
C LEU A 22 -1.13 -17.67 -14.70
N GLY A 23 0.09 -17.51 -14.17
CA GLY A 23 0.58 -18.39 -13.11
C GLY A 23 -0.23 -18.29 -11.82
N ARG A 24 -0.79 -17.11 -11.53
CA ARG A 24 -1.68 -16.89 -10.39
C ARG A 24 -3.00 -17.66 -10.49
N MET A 25 -3.50 -17.92 -11.70
CA MET A 25 -4.68 -18.79 -11.92
C MET A 25 -4.44 -20.24 -11.45
N PHE A 26 -3.19 -20.62 -11.23
CA PHE A 26 -2.77 -21.96 -10.80
C PHE A 26 -1.94 -21.92 -9.50
N ALA A 27 -2.09 -20.86 -8.69
CA ALA A 27 -1.26 -20.56 -7.52
C ALA A 27 -1.13 -21.66 -6.47
N GLY A 28 -2.19 -22.44 -6.24
CA GLY A 28 -2.18 -23.55 -5.29
C GLY A 28 -1.38 -24.78 -5.72
N LEU A 29 -0.80 -24.78 -6.94
CA LEU A 29 -0.01 -25.89 -7.46
C LEU A 29 1.48 -25.55 -7.43
N SER A 30 2.33 -26.50 -6.99
CA SER A 30 3.79 -26.32 -6.87
C SER A 30 4.17 -25.12 -5.98
N GLY A 31 4.23 -25.37 -4.67
CA GLY A 31 4.65 -24.36 -3.69
C GLY A 31 6.10 -23.94 -3.87
N GLY A 32 6.43 -22.71 -3.46
CA GLY A 32 7.79 -22.15 -3.54
C GLY A 32 8.11 -21.39 -4.83
N LEU A 33 7.31 -21.54 -5.89
CA LEU A 33 7.44 -20.75 -7.12
C LEU A 33 6.73 -19.41 -7.01
N THR A 34 7.29 -18.37 -7.63
CA THR A 34 6.53 -17.14 -7.87
C THR A 34 5.44 -17.40 -8.93
N ASN A 35 4.38 -16.59 -8.95
CA ASN A 35 3.36 -16.71 -10.00
C ASN A 35 3.95 -16.42 -11.38
N ARG A 36 4.98 -15.58 -11.48
CA ARG A 36 5.74 -15.38 -12.72
C ARG A 36 6.42 -16.67 -13.19
N ASP A 37 7.11 -17.37 -12.29
CA ASP A 37 7.81 -18.62 -12.63
C ASP A 37 6.82 -19.71 -13.02
N ARG A 38 5.71 -19.82 -12.29
CA ARG A 38 4.64 -20.77 -12.63
C ARG A 38 4.04 -20.46 -14.01
N GLY A 39 3.78 -19.19 -14.30
CA GLY A 39 3.29 -18.76 -15.60
C GLY A 39 4.26 -19.13 -16.72
N ARG A 40 5.58 -18.91 -16.53
CA ARG A 40 6.60 -19.33 -17.50
C ARG A 40 6.61 -20.84 -17.70
N ALA A 41 6.55 -21.61 -16.62
CA ALA A 41 6.53 -23.07 -16.71
C ALA A 41 5.31 -23.59 -17.50
N LEU A 42 4.11 -23.03 -17.24
CA LEU A 42 2.90 -23.36 -17.99
C LEU A 42 3.06 -23.05 -19.48
N LEU A 43 3.59 -21.87 -19.80
CA LEU A 43 3.84 -21.45 -21.17
C LEU A 43 4.83 -22.37 -21.89
N THR A 44 5.92 -22.76 -21.21
CA THR A 44 6.90 -23.69 -21.78
C THR A 44 6.29 -25.04 -22.11
N VAL A 45 5.49 -25.62 -21.20
CA VAL A 45 4.86 -26.92 -21.46
C VAL A 45 3.80 -26.78 -22.56
N LEU A 46 3.00 -25.71 -22.52
CA LEU A 46 2.01 -25.43 -23.56
C LEU A 46 2.65 -25.28 -24.95
N SER A 47 3.79 -24.58 -25.06
CA SER A 47 4.46 -24.43 -26.35
C SER A 47 4.98 -25.76 -26.89
N MET A 48 5.47 -26.65 -26.02
CA MET A 48 5.89 -28.01 -26.40
C MET A 48 4.71 -28.85 -26.88
N GLU A 49 3.57 -28.82 -26.18
CA GLU A 49 2.36 -29.55 -26.57
C GLU A 49 1.80 -29.05 -27.91
N LEU A 50 1.69 -27.73 -28.08
CA LEU A 50 1.30 -27.15 -29.36
C LEU A 50 2.25 -27.55 -30.49
N TYR A 51 3.57 -27.58 -30.24
CA TYR A 51 4.54 -28.02 -31.25
C TYR A 51 4.31 -29.48 -31.67
N MET A 52 3.97 -30.37 -30.73
CA MET A 52 3.64 -31.76 -31.05
C MET A 52 2.35 -31.85 -31.88
N GLU A 53 1.27 -31.18 -31.45
CA GLU A 53 0.00 -31.17 -32.19
C GLU A 53 0.16 -30.62 -33.61
N ILE A 54 1.02 -29.62 -33.78
CA ILE A 54 1.34 -29.03 -35.07
C ILE A 54 2.00 -30.06 -36.00
N LEU A 55 2.97 -30.81 -35.50
CA LEU A 55 3.68 -31.86 -36.26
C LEU A 55 2.72 -32.99 -36.65
N ASP A 56 1.75 -33.29 -35.81
CA ASP A 56 0.73 -34.31 -36.05
C ASP A 56 -0.42 -33.83 -36.96
N GLY A 57 -0.33 -32.60 -37.51
CA GLY A 57 -1.32 -32.04 -38.42
C GLY A 57 -2.60 -31.52 -37.74
N GLY A 58 -2.56 -31.33 -36.41
CA GLY A 58 -3.67 -30.81 -35.61
C GLY A 58 -4.07 -29.37 -35.98
N ALA A 59 -5.31 -29.00 -35.68
CA ALA A 59 -5.82 -27.64 -35.89
C ALA A 59 -5.19 -26.66 -34.89
N LEU A 60 -4.92 -25.42 -35.32
CA LEU A 60 -4.34 -24.39 -34.46
C LEU A 60 -5.36 -23.31 -34.13
N ASN A 61 -5.43 -22.92 -32.86
CA ASN A 61 -6.11 -21.70 -32.48
C ASN A 61 -5.24 -20.48 -32.86
N GLU A 62 -5.63 -19.78 -33.92
CA GLU A 62 -4.90 -18.60 -34.43
C GLU A 62 -4.76 -17.48 -33.38
N ARG A 63 -5.78 -17.25 -32.56
CA ARG A 63 -5.75 -16.24 -31.48
C ARG A 63 -4.72 -16.61 -30.42
N LEU A 64 -4.71 -17.87 -29.98
CA LEU A 64 -3.73 -18.36 -29.01
C LEU A 64 -2.31 -18.22 -29.54
N LEU A 65 -2.06 -18.67 -30.78
CA LEU A 65 -0.73 -18.61 -31.40
C LEU A 65 -0.23 -17.17 -31.50
N LYS A 66 -1.08 -16.23 -31.93
CA LYS A 66 -0.77 -14.80 -31.96
C LYS A 66 -0.44 -14.25 -30.58
N GLN A 67 -1.16 -14.67 -29.53
CA GLN A 67 -0.84 -14.27 -28.15
C GLN A 67 0.52 -14.80 -27.68
N LEU A 68 0.82 -16.09 -27.91
CA LEU A 68 2.10 -16.71 -27.56
C LEU A 68 3.29 -15.97 -28.20
N ILE A 69 3.16 -15.66 -29.50
CA ILE A 69 4.20 -14.91 -30.22
C ILE A 69 4.32 -13.47 -29.70
N ARG A 70 3.23 -12.71 -29.64
CA ARG A 70 3.29 -11.25 -29.37
C ARG A 70 3.50 -10.92 -27.90
N ARG A 71 2.75 -11.56 -27.01
CA ARG A 71 2.71 -11.22 -25.59
C ARG A 71 3.79 -11.94 -24.79
N TYR A 72 4.00 -13.22 -25.09
CA TYR A 72 4.97 -14.06 -24.40
C TYR A 72 6.32 -14.17 -25.13
N LYS A 73 6.44 -13.55 -26.31
CA LYS A 73 7.69 -13.44 -27.10
C LYS A 73 8.26 -14.79 -27.54
N MET A 74 7.39 -15.77 -27.78
CA MET A 74 7.75 -17.10 -28.32
C MET A 74 7.93 -17.03 -29.83
N LYS A 75 9.04 -16.45 -30.28
CA LYS A 75 9.32 -16.19 -31.70
C LYS A 75 9.48 -17.46 -32.52
N GLU A 76 9.88 -18.56 -31.90
CA GLU A 76 10.01 -19.87 -32.52
C GLU A 76 8.70 -20.37 -33.16
N LEU A 77 7.55 -19.91 -32.66
CA LEU A 77 6.23 -20.24 -33.20
C LEU A 77 5.87 -19.43 -34.47
N GLU A 78 6.61 -18.37 -34.81
CA GLU A 78 6.38 -17.58 -36.03
C GLU A 78 6.57 -18.41 -37.29
N ARG A 79 7.61 -19.26 -37.31
CA ARG A 79 7.91 -20.13 -38.46
C ARG A 79 6.75 -21.07 -38.75
N ILE A 80 6.21 -21.71 -37.72
CA ILE A 80 5.08 -22.62 -37.81
C ILE A 80 3.84 -21.93 -38.36
N MET A 81 3.61 -20.69 -37.91
CA MET A 81 2.49 -19.89 -38.37
C MET A 81 2.61 -19.59 -39.88
N LEU A 82 3.80 -19.19 -40.33
CA LEU A 82 4.08 -18.93 -41.75
C LEU A 82 3.94 -20.18 -42.62
N ASP A 83 4.46 -21.32 -42.18
CA ASP A 83 4.39 -22.60 -42.91
C ASP A 83 2.93 -23.05 -43.15
N ARG A 84 1.99 -22.58 -42.34
CA ARG A 84 0.54 -22.83 -42.49
C ARG A 84 -0.22 -21.72 -43.21
N GLY A 85 0.48 -20.76 -43.81
CA GLY A 85 -0.14 -19.64 -44.54
C GLY A 85 -0.87 -18.65 -43.64
N LEU A 86 -0.62 -18.68 -42.33
CA LEU A 86 -1.18 -17.71 -41.39
C LEU A 86 -0.28 -16.47 -41.36
N GLU A 87 -0.87 -15.31 -41.64
CA GLU A 87 -0.13 -14.04 -41.68
C GLU A 87 -0.36 -13.19 -40.42
N MET A 88 0.68 -12.46 -40.02
CA MET A 88 0.56 -11.33 -39.09
C MET A 88 -0.01 -10.09 -39.81
N ARG A 89 -1.28 -10.12 -40.27
CA ARG A 89 -1.89 -8.96 -40.94
C ARG A 89 -2.13 -7.74 -40.00
N GLY A 90 -2.24 -6.56 -40.64
CA GLY A 90 -2.08 -5.19 -40.14
C GLY A 90 -2.95 -4.65 -38.98
N ARG A 91 -2.63 -3.42 -38.56
CA ARG A 91 -3.19 -2.58 -37.45
C ARG A 91 -3.12 -3.13 -36.01
N ASP A 92 -2.61 -4.34 -35.87
CA ASP A 92 -2.55 -5.14 -34.65
C ASP A 92 -1.18 -5.09 -33.94
N LYS A 93 -0.47 -3.95 -34.03
CA LYS A 93 0.89 -3.78 -33.49
C LYS A 93 0.96 -3.63 -31.97
N GLN A 94 -0.18 -3.45 -31.30
CA GLN A 94 -0.20 -3.28 -29.85
C GLN A 94 -0.36 -4.64 -29.18
N VAL A 95 0.60 -4.99 -28.32
CA VAL A 95 0.43 -6.10 -27.38
C VAL A 95 -0.75 -5.74 -26.49
N GLU A 96 -1.84 -6.52 -26.59
CA GLU A 96 -3.00 -6.33 -25.71
C GLU A 96 -2.54 -6.39 -24.25
N ARG A 97 -2.99 -5.43 -23.45
CA ARG A 97 -2.71 -5.41 -22.02
C ARG A 97 -3.43 -6.57 -21.34
N CYS A 98 -2.87 -7.06 -20.24
CA CYS A 98 -3.55 -8.07 -19.43
C CYS A 98 -4.97 -7.62 -19.05
N GLU A 99 -5.96 -8.48 -19.28
CA GLU A 99 -7.35 -8.20 -18.95
C GLU A 99 -7.57 -7.94 -17.46
N ILE A 100 -6.76 -8.56 -16.60
CA ILE A 100 -6.86 -8.43 -15.14
C ILE A 100 -5.99 -7.26 -14.63
N CYS A 101 -4.67 -7.39 -14.70
CA CYS A 101 -3.76 -6.41 -14.08
C CYS A 101 -3.49 -5.17 -14.94
N ARG A 102 -3.90 -5.16 -16.21
CA ARG A 102 -3.68 -4.05 -17.16
C ARG A 102 -2.22 -3.55 -17.25
N GLY A 103 -1.25 -4.43 -16.98
CA GLY A 103 0.19 -4.12 -17.03
C GLY A 103 0.86 -3.82 -15.68
N ILE A 104 0.13 -3.84 -14.56
CA ILE A 104 0.70 -3.48 -13.24
C ILE A 104 1.92 -4.34 -12.86
N PHE A 105 1.87 -5.65 -13.12
CA PHE A 105 3.00 -6.55 -12.81
C PHE A 105 4.22 -6.34 -13.74
N GLU A 106 4.00 -5.82 -14.94
CA GLU A 106 5.04 -5.52 -15.91
C GLU A 106 5.76 -4.21 -15.56
N ASP A 107 5.10 -3.30 -14.83
CA ASP A 107 5.60 -1.99 -14.43
C ASP A 107 5.44 -1.69 -12.92
N LEU A 108 5.83 -2.65 -12.07
CA LEU A 108 5.82 -2.45 -10.60
C LEU A 108 6.74 -1.31 -10.15
N GLY A 109 7.81 -1.05 -10.92
CA GLY A 109 8.78 0.00 -10.66
C GLY A 109 8.13 1.38 -10.60
N SER A 110 7.40 1.78 -11.64
CA SER A 110 6.74 3.09 -11.70
C SER A 110 5.68 3.24 -10.61
N HIS A 111 4.89 2.20 -10.37
CA HIS A 111 3.83 2.20 -9.36
C HIS A 111 4.36 2.38 -7.94
N THR A 112 5.54 1.85 -7.64
CA THR A 112 6.16 1.98 -6.31
C THR A 112 7.02 3.22 -6.15
N GLU A 113 7.51 3.82 -7.23
CA GLU A 113 8.33 5.03 -7.16
C GLU A 113 7.60 6.18 -6.48
N ARG A 114 6.31 6.35 -6.81
CA ARG A 114 5.47 7.33 -6.15
C ARG A 114 5.35 7.07 -4.65
N ILE A 115 5.18 5.82 -4.24
CA ILE A 115 5.11 5.46 -2.81
C ILE A 115 6.43 5.83 -2.14
N VAL A 116 7.57 5.43 -2.70
CA VAL A 116 8.91 5.73 -2.15
C VAL A 116 9.13 7.23 -1.98
N ARG A 117 8.68 8.03 -2.95
CA ARG A 117 8.75 9.49 -2.87
C ARG A 117 7.89 10.05 -1.74
N GLU A 118 6.61 9.66 -1.67
CA GLU A 118 5.68 10.21 -0.67
C GLU A 118 5.99 9.76 0.77
N VAL A 119 6.52 8.55 0.97
CA VAL A 119 6.92 8.10 2.31
C VAL A 119 8.23 8.71 2.80
N GLY A 120 9.03 9.31 1.92
CA GLY A 120 10.29 9.98 2.28
C GLY A 120 10.12 11.14 3.27
N ASP A 121 8.91 11.69 3.35
CA ASP A 121 8.50 12.73 4.30
C ASP A 121 8.28 12.23 5.74
N TYR A 122 8.37 10.91 5.98
CA TYR A 122 8.03 10.29 7.25
C TYR A 122 9.22 9.54 7.86
N GLU A 123 9.34 9.63 9.17
CA GLU A 123 10.23 8.83 9.98
C GLU A 123 9.53 7.53 10.42
N PHE A 124 10.02 6.39 9.96
CA PHE A 124 9.48 5.08 10.29
C PHE A 124 10.52 3.98 10.12
N ASP A 125 10.44 2.91 10.92
CA ASP A 125 11.31 1.73 10.79
C ASP A 125 10.58 0.54 10.20
N THR A 126 9.27 0.46 10.48
CA THR A 126 8.41 -0.61 10.02
C THR A 126 7.20 -0.08 9.26
N PHE A 127 6.78 -0.82 8.23
CA PHE A 127 5.61 -0.47 7.45
C PHE A 127 4.72 -1.68 7.17
N LEU A 128 3.47 -1.39 6.78
CA LEU A 128 2.52 -2.37 6.27
C LEU A 128 1.92 -1.82 4.98
N ILE A 129 1.84 -2.66 3.95
CA ILE A 129 1.18 -2.32 2.69
C ILE A 129 -0.20 -2.98 2.64
N GLY A 130 -1.22 -2.17 2.40
CA GLY A 130 -2.58 -2.62 2.12
C GLY A 130 -2.96 -2.27 0.69
N ILE A 131 -3.18 -3.28 -0.15
CA ILE A 131 -3.65 -3.07 -1.53
C ILE A 131 -5.18 -3.07 -1.59
N SER A 132 -5.70 -2.09 -2.32
CA SER A 132 -7.09 -2.09 -2.77
C SER A 132 -7.17 -2.26 -4.28
N VAL A 133 -8.19 -2.98 -4.72
CA VAL A 133 -8.45 -3.31 -6.13
C VAL A 133 -9.88 -2.87 -6.44
N PRO A 134 -10.15 -2.24 -7.60
CA PRO A 134 -11.51 -1.92 -8.02
C PRO A 134 -12.36 -3.18 -8.16
N THR A 135 -13.63 -3.12 -7.74
CA THR A 135 -14.59 -4.24 -7.82
C THR A 135 -14.69 -4.80 -9.24
N GLU A 136 -14.66 -3.94 -10.28
CA GLU A 136 -14.68 -4.37 -11.69
C GLU A 136 -13.53 -5.32 -12.07
N VAL A 137 -12.37 -5.21 -11.42
CA VAL A 137 -11.22 -6.07 -11.66
C VAL A 137 -11.39 -7.40 -10.95
N GLU A 138 -11.88 -7.36 -9.69
CA GLU A 138 -12.17 -8.57 -8.91
C GLU A 138 -13.26 -9.41 -9.58
N GLU A 139 -14.34 -8.78 -10.06
CA GLU A 139 -15.41 -9.46 -10.81
C GLU A 139 -14.91 -10.04 -12.13
N ARG A 140 -14.05 -9.32 -12.86
CA ARG A 140 -13.48 -9.81 -14.13
C ARG A 140 -12.62 -11.04 -13.89
N GLU A 141 -11.76 -10.99 -12.88
CA GLU A 141 -10.97 -12.14 -12.48
C GLU A 141 -11.84 -13.33 -12.09
N ASP A 142 -12.88 -13.11 -11.28
CA ASP A 142 -13.74 -14.17 -10.81
C ASP A 142 -14.52 -14.85 -11.95
N LYS A 143 -14.92 -14.07 -12.96
CA LYS A 143 -15.52 -14.59 -14.21
C LYS A 143 -14.56 -15.53 -14.94
N ILE A 144 -13.28 -15.15 -15.09
CA ILE A 144 -12.25 -15.99 -15.74
C ILE A 144 -12.04 -17.27 -14.92
N ARG A 145 -11.86 -17.13 -13.60
CA ARG A 145 -11.63 -18.24 -12.67
C ARG A 145 -12.77 -19.27 -12.71
N THR A 146 -14.00 -18.79 -12.67
CA THR A 146 -15.21 -19.63 -12.65
C THR A 146 -15.44 -20.31 -14.00
N ARG A 147 -15.31 -19.57 -15.11
CA ARG A 147 -15.49 -20.12 -16.47
C ARG A 147 -14.55 -21.31 -16.72
N HIS A 148 -13.29 -21.18 -16.34
CA HIS A 148 -12.26 -22.19 -16.59
C HIS A 148 -12.05 -23.17 -15.42
N GLN A 149 -12.93 -23.12 -14.40
CA GLN A 149 -12.91 -24.01 -13.24
C GLN A 149 -11.52 -24.08 -12.55
N LEU A 150 -10.93 -22.90 -12.31
CA LEU A 150 -9.58 -22.72 -11.78
C LEU A 150 -9.61 -22.73 -10.25
N LYS A 151 -9.67 -23.93 -9.67
CA LYS A 151 -9.80 -24.14 -8.22
C LYS A 151 -8.62 -23.61 -7.39
N PHE A 152 -7.44 -23.52 -8.00
CA PHE A 152 -6.19 -23.17 -7.32
C PHE A 152 -5.77 -21.72 -7.56
N ALA A 153 -6.65 -20.87 -8.08
CA ALA A 153 -6.33 -19.48 -8.34
C ALA A 153 -6.16 -18.69 -7.02
N GLU A 154 -5.05 -17.96 -6.89
CA GLU A 154 -4.86 -16.93 -5.86
C GLU A 154 -5.49 -15.63 -6.35
N ASN A 155 -5.96 -14.73 -5.47
CA ASN A 155 -6.57 -13.47 -5.91
C ASN A 155 -5.52 -12.39 -6.29
N ILE A 156 -5.87 -11.44 -7.18
CA ILE A 156 -4.91 -10.41 -7.61
C ILE A 156 -4.47 -9.50 -6.45
N ARG A 157 -5.35 -9.24 -5.48
CA ARG A 157 -5.09 -8.35 -4.35
C ARG A 157 -3.93 -8.88 -3.48
N SER A 158 -3.94 -10.17 -3.16
CA SER A 158 -2.92 -10.86 -2.38
C SER A 158 -1.59 -10.84 -3.11
N GLU A 159 -1.59 -11.15 -4.41
CA GLU A 159 -0.36 -11.14 -5.19
C GLU A 159 0.22 -9.73 -5.35
N LEU A 160 -0.61 -8.73 -5.64
CA LEU A 160 -0.16 -7.33 -5.66
C LEU A 160 0.39 -6.90 -4.30
N SER A 161 -0.24 -7.31 -3.20
CA SER A 161 0.26 -6.97 -1.86
C SER A 161 1.63 -7.59 -1.60
N ARG A 162 1.83 -8.83 -2.02
CA ARG A 162 3.11 -9.55 -1.91
C ARG A 162 4.19 -8.90 -2.77
N GLU A 163 3.93 -8.67 -4.04
CA GLU A 163 4.92 -8.16 -5.00
C GLU A 163 5.25 -6.68 -4.77
N VAL A 164 4.25 -5.83 -4.53
CA VAL A 164 4.48 -4.43 -4.12
C VAL A 164 5.24 -4.40 -2.80
N GLY A 165 4.89 -5.27 -1.85
CA GLY A 165 5.58 -5.36 -0.57
C GLY A 165 7.06 -5.68 -0.73
N LYS A 166 7.41 -6.77 -1.44
CA LYS A 166 8.81 -7.14 -1.72
C LYS A 166 9.58 -5.97 -2.35
N HIS A 167 9.00 -5.36 -3.39
CA HIS A 167 9.64 -4.27 -4.11
C HIS A 167 9.85 -3.03 -3.22
N LEU A 168 8.90 -2.69 -2.34
CA LEU A 168 9.06 -1.60 -1.38
C LEU A 168 10.11 -1.92 -0.31
N LYS A 169 10.18 -3.16 0.18
CA LYS A 169 11.16 -3.57 1.19
C LYS A 169 12.58 -3.39 0.67
N GLU A 170 12.83 -3.81 -0.56
CA GLU A 170 14.14 -3.67 -1.23
C GLU A 170 14.54 -2.20 -1.39
N ARG A 171 13.59 -1.34 -1.79
CA ARG A 171 13.86 0.09 -2.03
C ARG A 171 13.97 0.93 -0.77
N LEU A 172 13.11 0.68 0.22
CA LEU A 172 13.06 1.45 1.46
C LEU A 172 14.08 0.97 2.49
N LYS A 173 14.51 -0.30 2.42
CA LYS A 173 15.36 -0.95 3.45
C LYS A 173 14.73 -0.86 4.85
N LYS A 174 13.40 -0.94 4.92
CA LYS A 174 12.59 -0.89 6.15
C LYS A 174 11.93 -2.24 6.42
N GLY A 175 11.55 -2.49 7.68
CA GLY A 175 10.95 -3.75 8.12
C GLY A 175 9.45 -3.85 7.81
N PHE A 176 8.94 -5.08 7.71
CA PHE A 176 7.49 -5.33 7.71
C PHE A 176 7.00 -5.61 9.12
N SER A 177 5.85 -5.03 9.49
CA SER A 177 5.20 -5.33 10.77
C SER A 177 3.67 -5.27 10.62
N LEU A 178 2.96 -6.19 11.27
CA LEU A 178 1.49 -6.11 11.41
C LEU A 178 1.06 -4.97 12.34
N ASN A 179 1.99 -4.50 13.18
CA ASN A 179 1.87 -3.32 14.00
C ASN A 179 2.91 -2.30 13.48
N PRO A 180 2.67 -1.64 12.33
CA PRO A 180 3.67 -0.82 11.64
C PRO A 180 3.79 0.60 12.19
N ASP A 181 4.93 1.25 12.02
CA ASP A 181 5.05 2.69 12.22
C ASP A 181 4.31 3.48 11.13
N LEU A 182 4.26 2.94 9.91
CA LEU A 182 3.56 3.53 8.77
C LEU A 182 2.70 2.50 8.02
N THR A 183 1.39 2.72 7.99
CA THR A 183 0.49 1.95 7.12
C THR A 183 0.31 2.67 5.79
N ILE A 184 0.67 1.98 4.71
CA ILE A 184 0.56 2.45 3.33
C ILE A 184 -0.67 1.78 2.72
N HIS A 185 -1.68 2.55 2.35
CA HIS A 185 -2.80 2.04 1.54
C HIS A 185 -2.64 2.51 0.11
N PHE A 186 -2.55 1.56 -0.81
CA PHE A 186 -2.33 1.87 -2.22
C PHE A 186 -3.33 1.15 -3.12
N ASN A 187 -3.77 1.85 -4.17
CA ASN A 187 -4.57 1.29 -5.25
C ASN A 187 -3.79 1.42 -6.56
N PRO A 188 -3.17 0.33 -7.07
CA PRO A 188 -2.38 0.39 -8.30
C PRO A 188 -3.17 0.74 -9.56
N PHE A 189 -4.50 0.56 -9.56
CA PHE A 189 -5.36 0.84 -10.71
C PHE A 189 -5.76 2.32 -10.81
N THR A 190 -6.01 2.95 -9.66
CA THR A 190 -6.46 4.35 -9.57
C THR A 190 -5.35 5.30 -9.14
N GLN A 191 -4.17 4.77 -8.80
CA GLN A 191 -3.05 5.53 -8.23
C GLN A 191 -3.41 6.27 -6.94
N LYS A 192 -4.47 5.88 -6.23
CA LYS A 192 -4.81 6.45 -4.92
C LYS A 192 -3.85 5.92 -3.87
N LEU A 193 -3.19 6.83 -3.16
CA LEU A 193 -2.25 6.55 -2.08
C LEU A 193 -2.73 7.26 -0.81
N ARG A 194 -2.76 6.54 0.29
CA ARG A 194 -3.08 7.07 1.62
C ARG A 194 -2.06 6.55 2.63
N LEU A 195 -1.36 7.46 3.27
CA LEU A 195 -0.36 7.18 4.29
C LEU A 195 -0.97 7.42 5.67
N ILE A 196 -0.82 6.43 6.56
CA ILE A 196 -1.34 6.48 7.91
C ILE A 196 -0.19 6.17 8.87
N PRO A 197 0.53 7.20 9.35
CA PRO A 197 1.54 7.00 10.39
C PRO A 197 0.85 6.61 11.71
N ARG A 198 1.56 5.83 12.53
CA ARG A 198 1.17 5.47 13.88
C ARG A 198 1.02 6.74 14.72
N LYS A 199 -0.04 6.80 15.51
CA LYS A 199 -0.23 7.88 16.49
C LYS A 199 0.81 7.75 17.59
N ILE A 200 1.41 8.86 17.98
CA ILE A 200 2.24 8.92 19.18
C ILE A 200 1.32 9.17 20.37
N LYS A 201 1.44 8.34 21.39
CA LYS A 201 0.80 8.56 22.68
C LYS A 201 1.90 8.91 23.66
N MET A 202 1.58 9.78 24.59
CA MET A 202 2.42 10.12 25.72
C MET A 202 1.54 10.50 26.90
N SER A 203 2.13 10.39 28.08
CA SER A 203 1.54 10.81 29.34
C SER A 203 2.53 11.63 30.14
N GLY A 204 2.02 12.42 31.05
CA GLY A 204 2.87 13.15 31.97
C GLY A 204 2.12 13.60 33.20
N LYS A 205 2.89 14.08 34.16
CA LYS A 205 2.41 14.64 35.43
C LYS A 205 2.92 16.05 35.55
N VAL A 206 2.02 16.95 35.89
CA VAL A 206 2.27 18.38 35.98
C VAL A 206 1.74 18.89 37.32
N ARG A 207 2.54 19.72 37.98
CA ARG A 207 2.11 20.52 39.12
C ARG A 207 1.79 21.94 38.67
N LEU A 208 0.58 22.40 38.93
CA LEU A 208 0.15 23.76 38.64
C LEU A 208 0.68 24.71 39.71
N SER A 209 0.96 25.96 39.33
CA SER A 209 1.31 27.00 40.30
C SER A 209 0.12 27.42 41.16
N ASP A 210 -1.09 27.29 40.60
CA ASP A 210 -2.38 27.60 41.23
C ASP A 210 -3.48 26.68 40.66
N PRO A 211 -4.44 26.19 41.47
CA PRO A 211 -5.55 25.35 40.99
C PRO A 211 -6.44 25.99 39.90
N GLU A 212 -6.45 27.31 39.77
CA GLU A 212 -7.21 28.07 38.77
C GLU A 212 -6.54 28.11 37.38
N VAL A 213 -5.30 27.61 37.26
CA VAL A 213 -4.60 27.56 35.97
C VAL A 213 -5.45 26.83 34.93
N GLN A 214 -5.65 27.49 33.79
CA GLN A 214 -6.46 26.97 32.71
C GLN A 214 -5.83 25.72 32.10
N VAL A 215 -6.49 24.58 32.26
CA VAL A 215 -5.98 23.29 31.74
C VAL A 215 -6.27 23.09 30.26
N PHE A 216 -7.49 23.40 29.82
CA PHE A 216 -7.94 23.10 28.46
C PHE A 216 -7.94 24.32 27.56
N ALA A 217 -7.56 24.11 26.30
CA ALA A 217 -7.71 25.10 25.25
C ALA A 217 -9.18 25.18 24.82
N HIS A 218 -9.61 26.35 24.37
CA HIS A 218 -10.93 26.52 23.76
C HIS A 218 -10.92 26.14 22.28
N GLN A 219 -12.05 25.65 21.79
CA GLN A 219 -12.23 25.41 20.37
C GLN A 219 -12.23 26.74 19.60
N CYS A 220 -11.54 26.80 18.47
CA CYS A 220 -11.54 28.01 17.63
C CYS A 220 -12.93 28.24 17.03
N GLU A 221 -13.54 29.38 17.35
CA GLU A 221 -14.89 29.76 16.93
C GLU A 221 -15.02 29.85 15.40
N HIS A 222 -14.03 30.44 14.71
CA HIS A 222 -14.07 30.63 13.26
C HIS A 222 -14.12 29.34 12.44
N CYS A 223 -13.51 28.25 12.92
CA CYS A 223 -13.40 27.00 12.16
C CYS A 223 -14.08 25.83 12.86
N SER A 224 -14.72 26.08 14.01
CA SER A 224 -15.30 25.06 14.88
C SER A 224 -14.36 23.87 15.06
N GLY A 225 -13.08 24.12 15.34
CA GLY A 225 -12.08 23.07 15.61
C GLY A 225 -11.46 22.37 14.38
N LYS A 226 -11.83 22.74 13.15
CA LYS A 226 -11.24 22.13 11.94
C LYS A 226 -9.78 22.53 11.68
N GLY A 227 -9.39 23.71 12.15
CA GLY A 227 -8.13 24.39 11.85
C GLY A 227 -8.30 25.42 10.73
N CYS A 228 -7.87 26.66 10.97
CA CYS A 228 -7.84 27.74 9.98
C CYS A 228 -6.63 28.66 10.22
N SER A 229 -6.38 29.59 9.29
CA SER A 229 -5.29 30.58 9.40
C SER A 229 -5.32 31.35 10.72
N HIS A 230 -6.51 31.69 11.23
CA HIS A 230 -6.65 32.43 12.47
C HIS A 230 -6.01 31.68 13.65
N CYS A 231 -6.16 30.35 13.76
CA CYS A 231 -5.67 29.53 14.87
C CYS A 231 -4.43 28.71 14.52
N ASN A 232 -3.60 29.19 13.59
CA ASN A 232 -2.39 28.49 13.12
C ASN A 232 -2.68 27.05 12.67
N HIS A 233 -3.86 26.84 12.08
CA HIS A 233 -4.37 25.54 11.63
C HIS A 233 -4.56 24.46 12.72
N LEU A 234 -4.44 24.81 14.01
CA LEU A 234 -4.58 23.87 15.13
C LEU A 234 -6.04 23.59 15.51
N GLY A 235 -6.94 24.53 15.22
CA GLY A 235 -8.35 24.44 15.60
C GLY A 235 -8.63 24.78 17.07
N LYS A 236 -7.60 25.20 17.81
CA LYS A 236 -7.66 25.52 19.26
C LYS A 236 -7.15 26.94 19.54
N ARG A 237 -7.59 27.51 20.66
CA ARG A 237 -7.28 28.85 21.19
C ARG A 237 -7.03 28.77 22.70
N GLY A 238 -6.38 29.76 23.27
CA GLY A 238 -5.94 29.75 24.68
C GLY A 238 -4.49 29.34 24.77
N GLU A 239 -3.62 30.22 24.27
CA GLU A 239 -2.17 30.02 24.12
C GLU A 239 -1.43 29.85 25.46
N GLU A 240 -2.09 30.23 26.55
CA GLU A 240 -1.61 30.13 27.93
C GLU A 240 -2.13 28.87 28.65
N SER A 241 -3.03 28.09 28.05
CA SER A 241 -3.55 26.87 28.67
C SER A 241 -2.53 25.73 28.64
N LEU A 242 -2.55 24.87 29.67
CA LEU A 242 -1.66 23.71 29.78
C LEU A 242 -1.70 22.83 28.52
N GLU A 243 -2.92 22.51 28.04
CA GLU A 243 -3.13 21.72 26.83
C GLU A 243 -2.50 22.36 25.60
N TYR A 244 -2.66 23.68 25.42
CA TYR A 244 -2.16 24.36 24.23
C TYR A 244 -0.64 24.40 24.24
N ILE A 245 -0.04 24.74 25.38
CA ILE A 245 1.41 24.84 25.53
C ILE A 245 2.04 23.48 25.25
N ILE A 246 1.72 22.44 26.04
CA ILE A 246 2.30 21.11 25.87
C ILE A 246 1.96 20.55 24.48
N GLY A 247 0.70 20.65 24.06
CA GLY A 247 0.25 20.11 22.78
C GLY A 247 0.93 20.73 21.57
N SER A 248 1.20 22.04 21.59
CA SER A 248 1.85 22.73 20.47
C SER A 248 3.36 22.47 20.40
N GLU A 249 4.06 22.36 21.53
CA GLU A 249 5.49 22.00 21.55
C GLU A 249 5.71 20.59 21.01
N VAL A 250 4.92 19.61 21.48
CA VAL A 250 5.02 18.22 20.99
C VAL A 250 4.63 18.12 19.52
N LEU A 251 3.60 18.85 19.08
CA LEU A 251 3.15 18.83 17.69
C LEU A 251 4.20 19.39 16.74
N LYS A 252 4.97 20.39 17.18
CA LYS A 252 6.10 20.96 16.43
C LYS A 252 7.21 19.92 16.26
N GLU A 253 7.63 19.27 17.33
CA GLU A 253 8.68 18.23 17.28
C GLU A 253 8.27 17.02 16.42
N ALA A 254 7.00 16.59 16.52
CA ALA A 254 6.46 15.48 15.75
C ALA A 254 6.14 15.83 14.27
N GLU A 255 6.28 17.10 13.88
CA GLU A 255 5.84 17.65 12.58
C GLU A 255 4.40 17.23 12.23
N ALA A 256 3.52 17.28 13.23
CA ALA A 256 2.15 16.83 13.13
C ALA A 256 1.18 18.00 12.90
N ARG A 257 -0.12 17.70 12.78
CA ARG A 257 -1.16 18.74 12.55
C ARG A 257 -2.22 18.81 13.63
N ARG A 258 -2.40 17.75 14.43
CA ARG A 258 -3.47 17.68 15.42
C ARG A 258 -3.05 16.84 16.62
N TRP A 259 -3.64 17.14 17.77
CA TRP A 259 -3.53 16.33 18.97
C TRP A 259 -4.88 16.17 19.68
N ARG A 260 -4.98 15.14 20.52
CA ARG A 260 -6.02 14.98 21.53
C ARG A 260 -5.38 15.03 22.91
N PHE A 261 -6.03 15.71 23.83
CA PHE A 261 -5.57 15.86 25.21
C PHE A 261 -6.66 15.34 26.13
N GLY A 262 -6.27 14.57 27.14
CA GLY A 262 -7.14 14.11 28.21
C GLY A 262 -6.42 14.29 29.53
N VAL A 263 -7.16 14.54 30.61
CA VAL A 263 -6.58 14.79 31.94
C VAL A 263 -7.29 13.99 33.01
N LYS A 264 -6.58 13.72 34.10
CA LYS A 264 -7.13 13.32 35.40
C LYS A 264 -6.48 14.21 36.46
N ARG A 265 -7.29 14.65 37.44
CA ARG A 265 -6.83 15.46 38.58
C ARG A 265 -6.80 14.57 39.83
N PRO A 266 -5.65 13.97 40.19
CA PRO A 266 -5.52 13.24 41.44
C PRO A 266 -5.60 14.15 42.68
N GLU A 267 -5.11 15.38 42.57
CA GLU A 267 -5.11 16.41 43.61
C GLU A 267 -5.50 17.77 42.98
N GLU A 268 -5.74 18.82 43.79
CA GLU A 268 -6.17 20.13 43.28
C GLU A 268 -5.11 20.81 42.40
N ASP A 269 -3.83 20.71 42.78
CA ASP A 269 -2.69 21.32 42.08
C ASP A 269 -1.97 20.33 41.14
N ILE A 270 -2.37 19.07 41.09
CA ILE A 270 -1.73 18.05 40.25
C ILE A 270 -2.63 17.63 39.10
N VAL A 271 -2.09 17.69 37.88
CA VAL A 271 -2.72 17.21 36.66
C VAL A 271 -1.89 16.10 36.06
N THR A 272 -2.50 14.93 35.88
CA THR A 272 -1.95 13.89 34.99
C THR A 272 -2.61 14.02 33.63
N PHE A 273 -1.82 14.02 32.56
CA PHE A 273 -2.35 14.17 31.21
C PHE A 273 -2.00 12.98 30.32
N THR A 274 -2.81 12.80 29.27
CA THR A 274 -2.52 11.94 28.14
C THR A 274 -2.64 12.78 26.87
N LEU A 275 -1.59 12.76 26.06
CA LEU A 275 -1.51 13.48 24.80
C LEU A 275 -1.35 12.48 23.66
N ILE A 276 -2.22 12.57 22.66
CA ILE A 276 -2.20 11.71 21.47
C ILE A 276 -1.99 12.59 20.24
N ILE A 277 -0.82 12.46 19.61
CA ILE A 277 -0.47 13.14 18.37
C ILE A 277 -1.03 12.35 17.17
N ILE A 278 -1.70 13.06 16.28
CA ILE A 278 -2.38 12.50 15.12
C ILE A 278 -1.64 12.92 13.86
N HIS A 279 -1.37 11.95 12.99
CA HIS A 279 -0.61 12.11 11.75
C HIS A 279 0.80 12.70 11.94
N PRO A 280 1.63 12.16 12.85
CA PRO A 280 3.01 12.61 13.00
C PRO A 280 3.84 12.25 11.76
N LYS A 281 4.73 13.16 11.35
CA LYS A 281 5.77 12.85 10.36
C LYS A 281 7.03 12.32 11.03
N LYS A 282 7.39 12.86 12.20
CA LYS A 282 8.49 12.38 13.03
C LYS A 282 7.99 11.49 14.15
N LYS A 283 8.69 10.39 14.37
CA LYS A 283 8.41 9.41 15.43
C LYS A 283 9.23 9.72 16.68
N THR A 284 10.48 10.11 16.50
CA THR A 284 11.38 10.43 17.60
C THR A 284 11.08 11.85 18.08
N ILE A 285 10.72 11.98 19.35
CA ILE A 285 10.48 13.27 20.01
C ILE A 285 11.45 13.39 21.17
N ASN A 286 12.19 14.51 21.23
CA ASN A 286 13.04 14.83 22.36
C ASN A 286 12.16 15.37 23.51
N LEU A 287 11.85 14.53 24.49
CA LEU A 287 10.98 14.91 25.60
C LEU A 287 11.63 15.97 26.51
N ASP A 288 12.95 15.99 26.64
CA ASP A 288 13.65 16.98 27.48
C ASP A 288 13.52 18.39 26.87
N GLU A 289 13.74 18.52 25.56
CA GLU A 289 13.54 19.78 24.83
C GLU A 289 12.08 20.25 24.88
N VAL A 290 11.13 19.32 24.71
CA VAL A 290 9.70 19.63 24.86
C VAL A 290 9.40 20.16 26.26
N ARG A 291 9.95 19.51 27.30
CA ARG A 291 9.74 19.89 28.70
C ARG A 291 10.24 21.32 28.95
N GLU A 292 11.50 21.59 28.60
CA GLU A 292 12.12 22.90 28.78
C GLU A 292 11.38 24.00 28.00
N SER A 293 11.00 23.73 26.75
CA SER A 293 10.25 24.68 25.93
C SER A 293 8.86 24.97 26.51
N ALA A 294 8.15 23.92 26.97
CA ALA A 294 6.82 24.04 27.54
C ALA A 294 6.82 24.83 28.85
N GLU A 295 7.73 24.54 29.79
CA GLU A 295 7.83 25.27 31.05
C GLU A 295 8.21 26.74 30.83
N LYS A 296 9.18 27.00 29.93
CA LYS A 296 9.57 28.35 29.55
C LYS A 296 8.40 29.14 28.96
N ARG A 297 7.60 28.50 28.11
CA ARG A 297 6.41 29.09 27.50
C ARG A 297 5.27 29.28 28.51
N GLY A 298 5.14 28.37 29.47
CA GLY A 298 4.20 28.46 30.58
C GLY A 298 4.50 29.57 31.57
N ARG A 299 5.70 30.20 31.54
CA ARG A 299 6.05 31.37 32.37
C ARG A 299 5.73 31.18 33.86
N GLY A 300 5.96 29.98 34.37
CA GLY A 300 5.73 29.63 35.78
C GLY A 300 4.30 29.17 36.13
N LEU A 301 3.39 29.04 35.16
CA LEU A 301 2.03 28.52 35.40
C LEU A 301 2.01 27.05 35.87
N PHE A 302 3.05 26.29 35.54
CA PHE A 302 3.18 24.89 35.92
C PHE A 302 4.63 24.39 35.82
N SER A 303 4.91 23.25 36.45
CA SER A 303 6.14 22.47 36.31
C SER A 303 5.82 21.02 35.94
N ILE A 304 6.53 20.48 34.95
CA ILE A 304 6.36 19.11 34.46
C ILE A 304 7.24 18.19 35.32
N GLU A 305 6.61 17.41 36.18
CA GLU A 305 7.29 16.43 37.05
C GLU A 305 7.75 15.21 36.23
N GLU A 306 6.90 14.72 35.32
CA GLU A 306 7.17 13.51 34.52
C GLU A 306 6.59 13.61 33.10
N MET A 307 7.27 13.04 32.11
CA MET A 307 6.78 12.89 30.74
C MET A 307 7.34 11.62 30.07
N THR A 308 6.46 10.76 29.54
CA THR A 308 6.80 9.43 29.00
C THR A 308 5.88 9.05 27.83
N PHE A 309 6.29 8.11 26.97
CA PHE A 309 5.51 7.60 25.83
C PHE A 309 4.53 6.47 26.22
#